data_AF-A0A929VZS1-F1
#
_entry.id   AF-A0A929VZS1-F1
#
_cell.length_a   1.000
_cell.length_b   1.000
_cell.length_c   1.000
_cell.angle_alpha   90.00
_cell.angle_beta   90.00
_cell.angle_gamma   90.00
#
_symmetry.space_group_name_H-M   'P 1'
#
loop_
_entity.id
_entity.type
_entity.pdbx_description
1 polymer ?
#
loop_
_entity_poly.entity_id
_entity_poly.type
_entity_poly.pdbx_seq_one_letter_code
_entity_poly.pdbx_strand_id
1 'polypeptide(L)'
;MRILQYALFGAFVYCYFGVLVSERLMACTYSLFPTFTVRFLLGFPHFFGCLALCIFLPLLIYCNKRWSLFKRCGSLTRQVLYLTLLFFIVGLIPVADELTILELRTARLIALHKNDEALEVGSRYASDSPRLQMLRLRALGTIDRMGASFFEMPGSYHPFSDRIQAERLVNEPIGRGGYAYLREGDSTFSVPPAMAALLDGNLDRFAGTVPRKYLIDRHPETIPVAFRQALVLYVRLTTHPILSYQDEATEANYRDFISRRDSIRRQFPRDVKDAERAERNLMADDFYGTYWFYYFYECPDRKFGL
;
A
#
# COMPACT_ATOMS: atom_id res chain seq x y z
N MET A 1 43.49 0.76 -9.53
CA MET A 1 42.86 0.94 -8.21
C MET A 1 42.06 2.25 -8.03
N ARG A 2 42.39 3.40 -8.67
CA ARG A 2 41.66 4.68 -8.43
C ARG A 2 40.25 4.76 -9.04
N ILE A 3 39.98 4.03 -10.12
CA ILE A 3 38.67 4.05 -10.83
C ILE A 3 37.58 3.34 -10.02
N LEU A 4 37.94 2.28 -9.30
CA LEU A 4 36.99 1.45 -8.55
C LEU A 4 36.27 2.24 -7.44
N GLN A 5 36.99 3.10 -6.71
CA GLN A 5 36.40 3.91 -5.64
C GLN A 5 35.37 4.92 -6.16
N TYR A 6 35.64 5.54 -7.32
CA TYR A 6 34.70 6.44 -7.98
C TYR A 6 33.50 5.71 -8.55
N ALA A 7 33.72 4.51 -9.11
CA ALA A 7 32.64 3.67 -9.60
C ALA A 7 31.69 3.22 -8.48
N LEU A 8 32.25 2.77 -7.34
CA LEU A 8 31.47 2.36 -6.17
C LEU A 8 30.69 3.53 -5.56
N PHE A 9 31.33 4.70 -5.43
CA PHE A 9 30.64 5.90 -4.94
C PHE A 9 29.54 6.36 -5.91
N GLY A 10 29.80 6.31 -7.21
CA GLY A 10 28.79 6.58 -8.22
C GLY A 10 27.60 5.63 -8.09
N ALA A 11 27.84 4.32 -8.00
CA ALA A 11 26.79 3.33 -7.79
C ALA A 11 25.98 3.62 -6.51
N PHE A 12 26.65 3.99 -5.41
CA PHE A 12 25.99 4.41 -4.18
C PHE A 12 25.08 5.63 -4.40
N VAL A 13 25.59 6.71 -4.98
CA VAL A 13 24.80 7.93 -5.25
C VAL A 13 23.61 7.62 -6.15
N TYR A 14 23.81 6.82 -7.19
CA TYR A 14 22.73 6.41 -8.08
C TYR A 14 21.64 5.63 -7.35
N CYS A 15 22.01 4.60 -6.59
CA CYS A 15 21.05 3.81 -5.83
C CYS A 15 20.32 4.67 -4.80
N TYR A 16 21.03 5.55 -4.11
CA TYR A 16 20.45 6.42 -3.10
C TYR A 16 19.41 7.39 -3.69
N PHE A 17 19.77 8.16 -4.73
CA PHE A 17 18.87 9.14 -5.33
C PHE A 17 17.83 8.52 -6.27
N GLY A 18 18.18 7.44 -6.97
CA GLY A 18 17.33 6.78 -7.95
C GLY A 18 16.32 5.81 -7.35
N VAL A 19 16.61 5.22 -6.18
CA VAL A 19 15.75 4.20 -5.55
C VAL A 19 15.15 4.68 -4.23
N LEU A 20 15.97 5.22 -3.32
CA LEU A 20 15.52 5.55 -1.96
C LEU A 20 14.83 6.92 -1.87
N VAL A 21 15.30 7.89 -2.65
CA VAL A 21 14.84 9.29 -2.53
C VAL A 21 14.01 9.75 -3.72
N SER A 22 13.98 8.97 -4.82
CA SER A 22 13.38 9.36 -6.09
C SER A 22 11.89 9.71 -5.98
N GLU A 23 11.10 8.95 -5.21
CA GLU A 23 9.66 9.22 -5.06
C GLU A 23 9.39 10.55 -4.32
N ARG A 24 10.21 10.91 -3.32
CA ARG A 24 10.10 12.23 -2.66
C ARG A 24 10.53 13.37 -3.59
N LEU A 25 11.59 13.16 -4.36
CA LEU A 25 12.04 14.16 -5.35
C LEU A 25 11.01 14.33 -6.45
N MET A 26 10.31 13.26 -6.85
CA MET A 26 9.18 13.32 -7.77
C MET A 26 8.06 14.20 -7.21
N ALA A 27 7.65 13.97 -5.96
CA ALA A 27 6.65 14.79 -5.29
C ALA A 27 7.07 16.28 -5.19
N CYS A 28 8.33 16.53 -4.84
CA CYS A 28 8.90 17.89 -4.73
C CYS A 28 9.00 18.58 -6.10
N THR A 29 9.44 17.88 -7.15
CA THR A 29 9.47 18.45 -8.50
C THR A 29 8.07 18.71 -9.04
N TYR A 30 7.07 17.88 -8.70
CA TYR A 30 5.67 18.15 -9.02
C TYR A 30 5.16 19.43 -8.35
N SER A 31 5.51 19.70 -7.09
CA SER A 31 5.05 20.92 -6.41
C SER A 31 5.59 22.19 -7.07
N LEU A 32 6.79 22.14 -7.64
CA LEU A 32 7.42 23.25 -8.36
C LEU A 32 6.97 23.35 -9.82
N PHE A 33 6.90 22.22 -10.52
CA PHE A 33 6.68 22.14 -11.96
C PHE A 33 5.71 20.99 -12.33
N PRO A 34 4.40 21.11 -12.03
CA PRO A 34 3.46 19.99 -12.14
C PRO A 34 3.32 19.47 -13.58
N THR A 35 3.20 20.37 -14.56
CA THR A 35 3.04 20.00 -15.98
C THR A 35 4.27 19.27 -16.53
N PHE A 36 5.47 19.69 -16.14
CA PHE A 36 6.72 19.04 -16.53
C PHE A 36 6.83 17.65 -15.92
N THR A 37 6.56 17.53 -14.62
CA THR A 37 6.69 16.27 -13.90
C THR A 37 5.75 15.21 -14.44
N VAL A 38 4.48 15.56 -14.65
CA VAL A 38 3.45 14.63 -15.13
C VAL A 38 3.72 14.15 -16.55
N ARG A 39 4.27 15.02 -17.41
CA ARG A 39 4.51 14.72 -18.83
C ARG A 39 5.82 13.98 -19.08
N PHE A 40 6.88 14.27 -18.31
CA PHE A 40 8.23 13.78 -18.62
C PHE A 40 8.88 12.98 -17.50
N LEU A 41 8.68 13.32 -16.23
CA LEU A 41 9.43 12.68 -15.13
C LEU A 41 8.75 11.43 -14.56
N LEU A 42 7.41 11.38 -14.59
CA LEU A 42 6.62 10.40 -13.86
C LEU A 42 6.97 8.94 -14.22
N GLY A 43 7.35 8.69 -15.47
CA GLY A 43 7.80 7.38 -15.97
C GLY A 43 9.26 7.02 -15.65
N PHE A 44 10.08 7.98 -15.21
CA PHE A 44 11.54 7.82 -15.10
C PHE A 44 12.06 8.25 -13.72
N PRO A 45 11.73 7.54 -12.62
CA PRO A 45 12.26 7.86 -11.28
C PRO A 45 13.79 7.78 -11.21
N HIS A 46 14.41 6.92 -12.02
CA HIS A 46 15.86 6.80 -12.14
C HIS A 46 16.55 8.06 -12.72
N PHE A 47 15.79 8.98 -13.33
CA PHE A 47 16.31 10.26 -13.79
C PHE A 47 17.03 11.02 -12.66
N PHE A 48 16.50 10.98 -11.44
CA PHE A 48 17.13 11.61 -10.27
C PHE A 48 18.48 10.98 -9.92
N GLY A 49 18.61 9.66 -10.06
CA GLY A 49 19.88 8.96 -9.89
C GLY A 49 20.92 9.36 -10.93
N CYS A 50 20.54 9.42 -12.21
CA CYS A 50 21.41 9.88 -13.29
C CYS A 50 21.82 11.35 -13.12
N LEU A 51 20.88 12.22 -12.77
CA LEU A 51 21.14 13.63 -12.52
C LEU A 51 22.13 13.81 -11.35
N ALA A 52 21.91 13.10 -10.24
CA ALA A 52 22.79 13.13 -9.08
C ALA A 52 24.20 12.64 -9.44
N LEU A 53 24.32 11.54 -10.21
CA LEU A 53 25.60 11.06 -10.73
C LEU A 53 26.34 12.14 -11.53
N CYS A 54 25.65 12.80 -12.46
CA CYS A 54 26.22 13.86 -13.30
C CYS A 54 26.66 15.10 -12.50
N ILE A 55 26.15 15.30 -11.28
CA ILE A 55 26.52 16.43 -10.42
C ILE A 55 27.65 16.03 -9.45
N PHE A 56 27.45 14.95 -8.69
CA PHE A 56 28.36 14.56 -7.61
C PHE A 56 29.68 13.97 -8.13
N LEU A 57 29.68 13.23 -9.24
CA LEU A 57 30.90 12.61 -9.75
C LEU A 57 31.90 13.67 -10.29
N PRO A 58 31.50 14.64 -11.13
CA PRO A 58 32.41 15.72 -11.55
C PRO A 58 32.84 16.62 -10.39
N LEU A 59 31.92 16.91 -9.44
CA LEU A 59 32.26 17.69 -8.25
C LEU A 59 33.33 16.99 -7.41
N LEU A 60 33.24 15.68 -7.24
CA LEU A 60 34.24 14.89 -6.54
C LEU A 60 35.59 14.92 -7.27
N ILE A 61 35.60 14.69 -8.59
CA ILE A 61 36.82 14.74 -9.42
C ILE A 61 37.48 16.13 -9.31
N TYR A 62 36.67 17.19 -9.38
CA TYR A 62 37.11 18.57 -9.28
C TYR A 62 37.69 18.89 -7.90
N CYS A 63 36.99 18.55 -6.82
CA CYS A 63 37.47 18.76 -5.45
C CYS A 63 38.78 18.01 -5.18
N ASN A 64 38.92 16.78 -5.66
CA ASN A 64 40.16 16.03 -5.52
C ASN A 64 41.36 16.67 -6.26
N LYS A 65 41.11 17.38 -7.38
CA LYS A 65 42.15 18.04 -8.17
C LYS A 65 42.54 19.42 -7.62
N ARG A 66 41.59 20.19 -7.11
CA ARG A 66 41.78 21.62 -6.80
C ARG A 66 42.04 21.93 -5.33
N TRP A 67 41.54 21.13 -4.38
CA TRP A 67 41.63 21.47 -2.96
C TRP A 67 42.99 21.12 -2.34
N SER A 68 43.71 22.15 -1.91
CA SER A 68 45.04 22.07 -1.30
C SER A 68 45.05 21.75 0.19
N LEU A 69 43.88 21.70 0.84
CA LEU A 69 43.72 21.58 2.30
C LEU A 69 44.40 20.32 2.88
N PHE A 70 44.45 19.23 2.11
CA PHE A 70 45.07 17.96 2.52
C PHE A 70 46.29 17.59 1.67
N LYS A 71 47.08 18.57 1.19
CA LYS A 71 48.32 18.29 0.44
C LYS A 71 49.37 17.49 1.23
N ARG A 72 49.34 17.55 2.58
CA ARG A 72 50.24 16.79 3.46
C ARG A 72 49.88 15.29 3.56
N CYS A 73 48.64 14.90 3.21
CA CYS A 73 48.21 13.52 3.23
C CYS A 73 48.50 12.83 1.89
N GLY A 74 48.79 11.52 1.93
CA GLY A 74 48.93 10.70 0.73
C GLY A 74 47.70 10.76 -0.18
N SER A 75 47.89 10.49 -1.48
CA SER A 75 46.81 10.61 -2.47
C SER A 75 45.57 9.76 -2.17
N LEU A 76 45.77 8.59 -1.57
CA LEU A 76 44.69 7.65 -1.22
C LEU A 76 43.90 8.11 0.02
N THR A 77 44.57 8.58 1.07
CA THR A 77 43.90 9.04 2.30
C THR A 77 43.07 10.29 2.05
N ARG A 78 43.52 11.18 1.16
CA ARG A 78 42.73 12.33 0.70
C ARG A 78 41.45 11.91 -0.03
N GLN A 79 41.52 10.90 -0.91
CA GLN A 79 40.35 10.39 -1.63
C GLN A 79 39.31 9.79 -0.69
N VAL A 80 39.76 8.97 0.27
CA VAL A 80 38.88 8.36 1.28
C VAL A 80 38.20 9.43 2.12
N LEU A 81 38.94 10.44 2.58
CA LEU A 81 38.37 11.53 3.40
C LEU A 81 37.28 12.30 2.65
N TYR A 82 37.49 12.60 1.36
CA TYR A 82 36.46 13.27 0.54
C TYR A 82 35.24 12.38 0.30
N LEU A 83 35.44 11.08 0.06
CA LEU A 83 34.35 10.13 -0.09
C LEU A 83 33.51 10.05 1.19
N THR A 84 34.14 9.97 2.35
CA THR A 84 33.45 9.95 3.64
C THR A 84 32.66 11.23 3.88
N LEU A 85 33.24 12.40 3.56
CA LEU A 85 32.56 13.68 3.72
C LEU A 85 31.35 13.81 2.78
N LEU A 86 31.49 13.38 1.52
CA LEU A 86 30.37 13.37 0.57
C LEU A 86 29.30 12.35 0.97
N PHE A 87 29.69 11.17 1.46
CA PHE A 87 28.75 10.18 1.99
C PHE A 87 27.94 10.76 3.15
N PHE A 88 28.60 11.49 4.06
CA PHE A 88 27.92 12.17 5.15
C PHE A 88 26.95 13.24 4.64
N ILE A 89 27.36 14.09 3.70
CA ILE A 89 26.48 15.11 3.11
C ILE A 89 25.26 14.47 2.42
N VAL A 90 25.46 13.42 1.64
CA VAL A 90 24.36 12.70 0.97
C VAL A 90 23.46 12.03 2.00
N GLY A 91 24.03 11.42 3.05
CA GLY A 91 23.29 10.77 4.12
C GLY A 91 22.50 11.74 5.02
N LEU A 92 22.80 13.04 5.02
CA LEU A 92 21.99 14.06 5.70
C LEU A 92 20.65 14.31 5.01
N ILE A 93 20.49 13.88 3.76
CA ILE A 93 19.21 13.97 3.07
C ILE A 93 18.28 12.91 3.71
N PRO A 94 17.15 13.29 4.31
CA PRO A 94 16.33 12.32 5.03
C PRO A 94 15.62 11.39 4.03
N VAL A 95 15.89 10.09 4.15
CA VAL A 95 15.09 9.05 3.48
C VAL A 95 13.67 9.10 4.06
N ALA A 96 12.67 8.92 3.20
CA ALA A 96 11.28 8.82 3.64
C ALA A 96 11.08 7.56 4.49
N ASP A 97 10.06 7.57 5.34
CA ASP A 97 9.60 6.34 5.97
C ASP A 97 9.16 5.34 4.88
N GLU A 98 9.40 4.05 5.10
CA GLU A 98 9.19 3.01 4.10
C GLU A 98 7.74 3.00 3.60
N LEU A 99 6.77 3.21 4.51
CA LEU A 99 5.35 3.34 4.17
C LEU A 99 5.09 4.52 3.23
N THR A 100 5.70 5.67 3.49
CA THR A 100 5.52 6.84 2.62
C THR A 100 6.12 6.62 1.22
N ILE A 101 7.22 5.85 1.11
CA ILE A 101 7.77 5.46 -0.19
C ILE A 101 6.77 4.56 -0.94
N LEU A 102 6.17 3.58 -0.25
CA LEU A 102 5.16 2.71 -0.85
C LEU A 102 3.95 3.51 -1.32
N GLU A 103 3.40 4.39 -0.49
CA GLU A 103 2.26 5.25 -0.84
C GLU A 103 2.55 6.13 -2.07
N LEU A 104 3.69 6.81 -2.09
CA LEU A 104 4.09 7.69 -3.21
C LEU A 104 4.32 6.90 -4.50
N ARG A 105 4.93 5.71 -4.40
CA ARG A 105 5.17 4.82 -5.53
C ARG A 105 3.86 4.27 -6.10
N THR A 106 2.94 3.83 -5.25
CA THR A 106 1.60 3.37 -5.66
C THR A 106 0.84 4.51 -6.34
N ALA A 107 0.84 5.71 -5.77
CA ALA A 107 0.24 6.90 -6.37
C ALA A 107 0.80 7.24 -7.75
N ARG A 108 2.12 7.14 -7.92
CA ARG A 108 2.79 7.34 -9.21
C ARG A 108 2.36 6.30 -10.25
N LEU A 109 2.29 5.02 -9.88
CA LEU A 109 1.87 3.95 -10.80
C LEU A 109 0.40 4.08 -11.21
N ILE A 110 -0.49 4.47 -10.29
CA ILE A 110 -1.89 4.80 -10.60
C ILE A 110 -1.96 5.93 -11.63
N ALA A 111 -1.15 6.98 -11.46
CA ALA A 111 -1.06 8.08 -12.41
C ALA A 111 -0.46 7.69 -13.77
N LEU A 112 0.28 6.58 -13.85
CA LEU A 112 0.73 5.99 -15.13
C LEU A 112 -0.30 5.03 -15.74
N HIS A 113 -1.48 4.87 -15.13
CA HIS A 113 -2.47 3.85 -15.47
C HIS A 113 -1.93 2.40 -15.38
N LYS A 114 -0.84 2.19 -14.64
CA LYS A 114 -0.24 0.88 -14.35
C LYS A 114 -0.85 0.32 -13.06
N ASN A 115 -2.17 0.14 -13.07
CA ASN A 115 -2.92 -0.21 -11.87
C ASN A 115 -2.51 -1.55 -11.28
N ASP A 116 -2.23 -2.56 -12.12
CA ASP A 116 -1.84 -3.88 -11.63
C ASP A 116 -0.45 -3.85 -10.96
N GLU A 117 0.52 -3.15 -11.56
CA GLU A 117 1.82 -2.89 -10.92
C GLU A 117 1.67 -2.12 -9.60
N ALA A 118 0.68 -1.21 -9.52
CA ALA A 118 0.42 -0.44 -8.30
C ALA A 118 -0.08 -1.32 -7.14
N LEU A 119 -0.85 -2.37 -7.44
CA LEU A 119 -1.36 -3.33 -6.45
C LEU A 119 -0.26 -4.27 -5.94
N GLU A 120 0.75 -4.56 -6.75
CA GLU A 120 1.91 -5.36 -6.33
C GLU A 120 2.85 -4.63 -5.37
N VAL A 121 2.79 -3.29 -5.33
CA VAL A 121 3.60 -2.47 -4.41
C VAL A 121 3.21 -2.78 -2.97
N GLY A 122 4.22 -3.13 -2.17
CA GLY A 122 3.99 -3.43 -0.77
C GLY A 122 3.43 -4.83 -0.50
N SER A 123 3.26 -5.68 -1.53
CA SER A 123 2.70 -7.05 -1.36
C SER A 123 3.47 -7.93 -0.36
N ARG A 124 4.76 -7.67 -0.20
CA ARG A 124 5.64 -8.40 0.75
C ARG A 124 5.72 -7.77 2.13
N TYR A 125 5.06 -6.64 2.35
CA TYR A 125 5.14 -5.88 3.58
C TYR A 125 3.89 -6.13 4.43
N ALA A 126 4.12 -6.44 5.71
CA ALA A 126 3.05 -6.67 6.66
C ALA A 126 2.39 -5.38 7.15
N SER A 127 3.09 -4.24 7.03
CA SER A 127 2.59 -2.93 7.45
C SER A 127 1.72 -2.30 6.36
N ASP A 128 0.53 -1.86 6.77
CA ASP A 128 -0.42 -1.15 5.91
C ASP A 128 -0.74 0.22 6.51
N SER A 129 -1.10 1.18 5.66
CA SER A 129 -1.53 2.51 6.08
C SER A 129 -2.92 2.82 5.52
N PRO A 130 -3.73 3.67 6.18
CA PRO A 130 -5.04 4.06 5.66
C PRO A 130 -4.95 4.64 4.24
N ARG A 131 -3.85 5.35 3.94
CA ARG A 131 -3.61 5.97 2.63
C ARG A 131 -3.25 4.93 1.58
N LEU A 132 -2.39 3.97 1.91
CA LEU A 132 -2.06 2.86 1.03
C LEU A 132 -3.31 2.01 0.73
N GLN A 133 -4.16 1.78 1.73
CA GLN A 133 -5.44 1.12 1.57
C GLN A 133 -6.35 1.83 0.56
N MET A 134 -6.49 3.16 0.68
CA MET A 134 -7.29 3.96 -0.27
C MET A 134 -6.68 3.98 -1.67
N LEU A 135 -5.35 4.03 -1.78
CA LEU A 135 -4.65 3.95 -3.07
C LEU A 135 -4.88 2.60 -3.77
N ARG A 136 -4.87 1.48 -3.02
CA ARG A 136 -5.18 0.15 -3.55
C ARG A 136 -6.63 0.06 -4.05
N LEU A 137 -7.59 0.58 -3.28
CA LEU A 137 -8.98 0.69 -3.73
C LEU A 137 -9.09 1.53 -4.99
N ARG A 138 -8.39 2.66 -5.07
CA ARG A 138 -8.33 3.49 -6.28
C ARG A 138 -7.75 2.76 -7.48
N ALA A 139 -6.68 1.99 -7.28
CA ALA A 139 -6.07 1.18 -8.34
C ALA A 139 -7.01 0.07 -8.85
N LEU A 140 -7.81 -0.54 -7.98
CA LEU A 140 -8.85 -1.50 -8.38
C LEU A 140 -9.94 -0.84 -9.22
N GLY A 141 -10.28 0.42 -8.92
CA GLY A 141 -11.08 1.33 -9.74
C GLY A 141 -12.58 1.01 -9.85
N THR A 142 -12.95 -0.26 -9.93
CA THR A 142 -14.33 -0.74 -10.05
C THR A 142 -14.75 -1.50 -8.80
N ILE A 143 -16.02 -1.38 -8.43
CA ILE A 143 -16.58 -2.13 -7.29
C ILE A 143 -16.44 -3.64 -7.47
N ASP A 144 -16.55 -4.13 -8.71
CA ASP A 144 -16.39 -5.55 -9.03
C ASP A 144 -14.99 -6.04 -8.67
N ARG A 145 -13.94 -5.32 -9.09
CA ARG A 145 -12.55 -5.63 -8.73
C ARG A 145 -12.27 -5.45 -7.24
N MET A 146 -12.81 -4.40 -6.62
CA MET A 146 -12.66 -4.18 -5.18
C MET A 146 -13.21 -5.36 -4.38
N GLY A 147 -14.46 -5.75 -4.64
CA GLY A 147 -15.08 -6.87 -3.92
C GLY A 147 -14.47 -8.23 -4.27
N ALA A 148 -13.77 -8.36 -5.39
CA ALA A 148 -13.15 -9.62 -5.80
C ALA A 148 -11.80 -9.85 -5.10
N SER A 149 -10.91 -8.85 -5.12
CA SER A 149 -9.50 -9.06 -4.75
C SER A 149 -8.99 -8.16 -3.62
N PHE A 150 -9.79 -7.22 -3.11
CA PHE A 150 -9.28 -6.29 -2.09
C PHE A 150 -8.84 -6.99 -0.81
N PHE A 151 -9.64 -7.94 -0.32
CA PHE A 151 -9.37 -8.62 0.93
C PHE A 151 -8.25 -9.66 0.84
N GLU A 152 -7.91 -10.12 -0.37
CA GLU A 152 -6.76 -11.00 -0.64
C GLU A 152 -5.42 -10.27 -0.43
N MET A 153 -5.42 -8.95 -0.53
CA MET A 153 -4.21 -8.15 -0.36
C MET A 153 -3.83 -8.00 1.12
N PRO A 154 -2.51 -7.85 1.41
CA PRO A 154 -2.05 -7.59 2.75
C PRO A 154 -2.61 -6.28 3.29
N GLY A 155 -3.39 -6.35 4.37
CA GLY A 155 -3.97 -5.17 4.99
C GLY A 155 -4.52 -5.45 6.39
N SER A 156 -4.69 -4.37 7.15
CA SER A 156 -5.31 -4.41 8.47
C SER A 156 -6.52 -3.48 8.52
N TYR A 157 -7.33 -3.63 9.56
CA TYR A 157 -8.42 -2.69 9.81
C TYR A 157 -7.89 -1.30 10.12
N HIS A 158 -8.53 -0.28 9.53
CA HIS A 158 -8.30 1.13 9.84
C HIS A 158 -9.61 1.78 10.29
N PRO A 159 -9.62 2.61 11.33
CA PRO A 159 -10.84 3.31 11.76
C PRO A 159 -11.48 4.12 10.62
N PHE A 160 -12.81 4.26 10.68
CA PHE A 160 -13.57 5.04 9.69
C PHE A 160 -13.04 6.48 9.55
N SER A 161 -12.70 7.15 10.65
CA SER A 161 -12.12 8.50 10.65
C SER A 161 -10.87 8.61 9.78
N ASP A 162 -9.96 7.65 9.94
CA ASP A 162 -8.65 7.64 9.31
C ASP A 162 -8.77 7.33 7.83
N ARG A 163 -9.70 6.42 7.46
CA ARG A 163 -10.03 6.13 6.08
C ARG A 163 -10.62 7.32 5.34
N ILE A 164 -11.54 8.06 5.97
CA ILE A 164 -12.13 9.27 5.37
C ILE A 164 -11.07 10.35 5.16
N GLN A 165 -10.15 10.53 6.12
CA GLN A 165 -9.02 11.44 5.95
C GLN A 165 -8.10 10.99 4.81
N ALA A 166 -7.80 9.68 4.74
CA ALA A 166 -6.99 9.12 3.68
C ALA A 166 -7.63 9.27 2.29
N GLU A 167 -8.94 9.05 2.15
CA GLU A 167 -9.68 9.22 0.90
C GLU A 167 -9.58 10.67 0.39
N ARG A 168 -9.65 11.65 1.30
CA ARG A 168 -9.42 13.06 0.96
C ARG A 168 -8.00 13.29 0.44
N LEU A 169 -6.98 12.80 1.16
CA LEU A 169 -5.58 12.96 0.77
C LEU A 169 -5.26 12.30 -0.58
N VAL A 170 -5.90 11.18 -0.90
CA VAL A 170 -5.73 10.50 -2.20
C VAL A 170 -6.23 11.36 -3.36
N ASN A 171 -7.22 12.21 -3.13
CA ASN A 171 -7.75 13.14 -4.13
C ASN A 171 -7.00 14.48 -4.15
N GLU A 172 -6.33 14.84 -3.07
CA GLU A 172 -5.56 16.06 -3.00
C GLU A 172 -4.28 15.97 -3.85
N PRO A 173 -3.90 17.04 -4.57
CA PRO A 173 -2.67 17.06 -5.34
C PRO A 173 -1.44 16.86 -4.46
N ILE A 174 -0.49 16.06 -4.96
CA ILE A 174 0.73 15.70 -4.23
C ILE A 174 1.57 16.90 -3.78
N GLY A 175 1.54 17.99 -4.55
CA GLY A 175 2.22 19.25 -4.19
C GLY A 175 1.64 19.97 -2.97
N ARG A 176 0.45 19.58 -2.49
CA ARG A 176 -0.19 20.10 -1.26
C ARG A 176 -0.15 19.10 -0.10
N GLY A 177 0.59 18.00 -0.24
CA GLY A 177 0.67 16.94 0.77
C GLY A 177 -0.31 15.78 0.56
N GLY A 178 -1.04 15.75 -0.56
CA GLY A 178 -1.86 14.62 -0.96
C GLY A 178 -1.09 13.58 -1.79
N TYR A 179 -1.81 12.81 -2.62
CA TYR A 179 -1.24 11.74 -3.45
C TYR A 179 -1.71 11.79 -4.91
N ALA A 180 -2.53 12.75 -5.31
CA ALA A 180 -2.96 12.86 -6.69
C ALA A 180 -1.89 13.55 -7.56
N TYR A 181 -1.46 12.86 -8.61
CA TYR A 181 -0.80 13.50 -9.76
C TYR A 181 -1.88 13.90 -10.76
N LEU A 182 -2.44 15.10 -10.61
CA LEU A 182 -3.61 15.52 -11.38
C LEU A 182 -3.27 15.60 -12.88
N ARG A 183 -4.03 14.86 -13.70
CA ARG A 183 -4.10 15.02 -15.15
C ARG A 183 -5.46 15.55 -15.57
N GLU A 184 -5.48 16.19 -16.73
CA GLU A 184 -6.72 16.64 -17.36
C GLU A 184 -7.59 15.41 -17.69
N GLY A 185 -8.81 15.36 -17.13
CA GLY A 185 -9.74 14.25 -17.29
C GLY A 185 -9.77 13.21 -16.15
N ASP A 186 -8.92 13.36 -15.12
CA ASP A 186 -8.95 12.45 -13.96
C ASP A 186 -10.23 12.63 -13.12
N SER A 187 -10.93 11.52 -12.85
CA SER A 187 -12.08 11.52 -11.94
C SER A 187 -11.65 11.51 -10.49
N THR A 188 -12.40 12.21 -9.64
CA THR A 188 -12.30 12.09 -8.18
C THR A 188 -12.59 10.66 -7.76
N PHE A 189 -11.69 10.08 -6.97
CA PHE A 189 -11.87 8.76 -6.39
C PHE A 189 -12.81 8.87 -5.20
N SER A 190 -13.79 7.97 -5.10
CA SER A 190 -14.54 7.77 -3.87
C SER A 190 -14.85 6.30 -3.65
N VAL A 191 -14.80 5.87 -2.39
CA VAL A 191 -15.07 4.48 -2.03
C VAL A 191 -16.57 4.21 -2.15
N PRO A 192 -17.00 3.21 -2.94
CA PRO A 192 -18.42 2.89 -3.07
C PRO A 192 -19.05 2.53 -1.70
N PRO A 193 -20.31 2.91 -1.44
CA PRO A 193 -20.94 2.70 -0.13
C PRO A 193 -20.93 1.26 0.37
N ALA A 194 -21.15 0.28 -0.52
CA ALA A 194 -21.07 -1.14 -0.16
C ALA A 194 -19.65 -1.54 0.29
N MET A 195 -18.62 -1.05 -0.41
CA MET A 195 -17.23 -1.33 -0.06
C MET A 195 -16.87 -0.67 1.28
N ALA A 196 -17.30 0.59 1.49
CA ALA A 196 -17.12 1.28 2.76
C ALA A 196 -17.77 0.51 3.93
N ALA A 197 -18.98 -0.01 3.74
CA ALA A 197 -19.67 -0.80 4.76
C ALA A 197 -18.95 -2.11 5.09
N LEU A 198 -18.34 -2.79 4.11
CA LEU A 198 -17.51 -3.98 4.35
C LEU A 198 -16.23 -3.63 5.13
N LEU A 199 -15.56 -2.53 4.79
CA LEU A 199 -14.38 -2.05 5.54
C LEU A 199 -14.75 -1.65 6.98
N ASP A 200 -15.97 -1.17 7.20
CA ASP A 200 -16.52 -0.90 8.54
C ASP A 200 -16.92 -2.19 9.29
N GLY A 201 -16.98 -3.35 8.63
CA GLY A 201 -17.55 -4.57 9.20
C GLY A 201 -19.05 -4.43 9.54
N ASN A 202 -19.76 -3.53 8.87
CA ASN A 202 -21.17 -3.24 9.12
C ASN A 202 -22.05 -3.95 8.07
N LEU A 203 -22.48 -5.16 8.40
CA LEU A 203 -23.26 -6.02 7.50
C LEU A 203 -24.67 -5.46 7.21
N ASP A 204 -25.30 -4.79 8.16
CA ASP A 204 -26.62 -4.17 7.96
C ASP A 204 -26.54 -3.02 6.95
N ARG A 205 -25.54 -2.14 7.11
CA ARG A 205 -25.27 -1.06 6.16
C ARG A 205 -24.87 -1.62 4.80
N PHE A 206 -24.07 -2.69 4.78
CA PHE A 206 -23.70 -3.36 3.54
C PHE A 206 -24.95 -3.88 2.83
N ALA A 207 -25.82 -4.62 3.51
CA ALA A 207 -27.08 -5.15 2.97
C ALA A 207 -27.95 -4.06 2.32
N GLY A 208 -28.04 -2.88 2.94
CA GLY A 208 -28.77 -1.74 2.38
C GLY A 208 -28.07 -0.98 1.24
N THR A 209 -26.77 -1.22 1.01
CA THR A 209 -25.95 -0.50 0.01
C THR A 209 -25.44 -1.38 -1.12
N VAL A 210 -25.66 -2.70 -1.07
CA VAL A 210 -25.28 -3.62 -2.15
C VAL A 210 -25.89 -3.15 -3.47
N PRO A 211 -25.10 -3.02 -4.55
CA PRO A 211 -25.63 -2.65 -5.85
C PRO A 211 -26.74 -3.59 -6.32
N ARG A 212 -27.85 -3.01 -6.77
CA ARG A 212 -29.04 -3.73 -7.22
C ARG A 212 -28.75 -4.77 -8.31
N LYS A 213 -27.72 -4.53 -9.14
CA LYS A 213 -27.28 -5.49 -10.18
C LYS A 213 -26.97 -6.88 -9.62
N TYR A 214 -26.40 -6.96 -8.42
CA TYR A 214 -26.09 -8.23 -7.75
C TYR A 214 -27.28 -8.88 -7.06
N LEU A 215 -28.39 -8.16 -6.90
CA LEU A 215 -29.61 -8.66 -6.26
C LEU A 215 -30.62 -9.19 -7.28
N ILE A 216 -30.55 -8.73 -8.53
CA ILE A 216 -31.47 -9.13 -9.61
C ILE A 216 -30.96 -10.40 -10.29
N ASP A 217 -29.70 -10.41 -10.71
CA ASP A 217 -29.09 -11.57 -11.35
C ASP A 217 -28.72 -12.58 -10.26
N ARG A 218 -29.53 -13.64 -10.12
CA ARG A 218 -29.31 -14.74 -9.18
C ARG A 218 -28.17 -15.68 -9.63
N HIS A 219 -27.11 -15.09 -10.15
CA HIS A 219 -25.92 -15.73 -10.67
C HIS A 219 -24.76 -15.42 -9.73
N PRO A 220 -24.47 -16.28 -8.72
CA PRO A 220 -23.41 -16.04 -7.75
C PRO A 220 -22.06 -15.70 -8.39
N GLU A 221 -21.76 -16.28 -9.55
CA GLU A 221 -20.56 -16.03 -10.35
C GLU A 221 -20.38 -14.56 -10.79
N THR A 222 -21.47 -13.79 -10.85
CA THR A 222 -21.43 -12.35 -11.19
C THR A 222 -21.19 -11.47 -9.97
N ILE A 223 -21.31 -12.02 -8.76
CA ILE A 223 -21.18 -11.30 -7.50
C ILE A 223 -19.73 -11.43 -7.01
N PRO A 224 -19.06 -10.30 -6.68
CA PRO A 224 -17.71 -10.33 -6.16
C PRO A 224 -17.58 -11.22 -4.92
N VAL A 225 -16.45 -11.92 -4.79
CA VAL A 225 -16.23 -12.96 -3.78
C VAL A 225 -16.51 -12.45 -2.36
N ALA A 226 -15.96 -11.28 -1.99
CA ALA A 226 -16.16 -10.70 -0.67
C ALA A 226 -17.63 -10.34 -0.41
N PHE A 227 -18.37 -9.96 -1.44
CA PHE A 227 -19.79 -9.60 -1.31
C PHE A 227 -20.61 -10.86 -1.05
N ARG A 228 -20.33 -11.97 -1.75
CA ARG A 228 -20.95 -13.26 -1.47
C ARG A 228 -20.69 -13.74 -0.05
N GLN A 229 -19.42 -13.67 0.36
CA GLN A 229 -18.99 -14.02 1.72
C GLN A 229 -19.71 -13.16 2.77
N ALA A 230 -19.83 -11.85 2.54
CA ALA A 230 -20.54 -10.92 3.41
C ALA A 230 -22.06 -11.16 3.45
N LEU A 231 -22.69 -11.52 2.32
CA LEU A 231 -24.11 -11.84 2.25
C LEU A 231 -24.43 -13.14 3.01
N VAL A 232 -23.63 -14.20 2.84
CA VAL A 232 -23.75 -15.43 3.64
C VAL A 232 -23.61 -15.12 5.13
N LEU A 233 -22.59 -14.34 5.49
CA LEU A 233 -22.37 -13.95 6.88
C LEU A 233 -23.55 -13.11 7.43
N TYR A 234 -24.08 -12.19 6.65
CA TYR A 234 -25.24 -11.36 7.01
C TYR A 234 -26.46 -12.22 7.32
N VAL A 235 -26.84 -13.13 6.43
CA VAL A 235 -28.00 -14.02 6.63
C VAL A 235 -27.81 -14.92 7.85
N ARG A 236 -26.58 -15.35 8.14
CA ARG A 236 -26.26 -16.20 9.30
C ARG A 236 -26.29 -15.48 10.64
N LEU A 237 -25.89 -14.20 10.66
CA LEU A 237 -25.79 -13.42 11.89
C LEU A 237 -27.05 -12.60 12.21
N THR A 238 -27.93 -12.38 11.23
CA THR A 238 -29.09 -11.49 11.37
C THR A 238 -30.37 -12.28 11.64
N THR A 239 -31.11 -11.93 12.69
CA THR A 239 -32.38 -12.58 13.06
C THR A 239 -33.53 -12.26 12.10
N HIS A 240 -33.56 -11.03 11.57
CA HIS A 240 -34.56 -10.55 10.63
C HIS A 240 -33.88 -9.89 9.42
N PRO A 241 -33.34 -10.69 8.48
CA PRO A 241 -32.58 -10.16 7.35
C PRO A 241 -33.50 -9.42 6.37
N ILE A 242 -33.05 -8.26 5.89
CA ILE A 242 -33.79 -7.45 4.89
C ILE A 242 -33.69 -8.04 3.47
N LEU A 243 -32.75 -8.96 3.27
CA LEU A 243 -32.47 -9.64 2.01
C LEU A 243 -32.23 -11.12 2.26
N SER A 244 -32.72 -11.97 1.36
CA SER A 244 -32.42 -13.40 1.36
C SER A 244 -31.32 -13.68 0.34
N TYR A 245 -30.29 -14.41 0.74
CA TYR A 245 -29.22 -14.83 -0.15
C TYR A 245 -28.89 -16.30 0.11
N GLN A 246 -28.66 -17.05 -0.98
CA GLN A 246 -28.29 -18.46 -0.91
C GLN A 246 -27.26 -18.77 -2.00
N ASP A 247 -26.10 -19.25 -1.58
CA ASP A 247 -25.03 -19.76 -2.44
C ASP A 247 -24.45 -20.98 -1.73
N GLU A 248 -24.77 -22.17 -2.23
CA GLU A 248 -24.39 -23.44 -1.60
C GLU A 248 -22.87 -23.61 -1.50
N ALA A 249 -22.12 -23.15 -2.51
CA ALA A 249 -20.66 -23.24 -2.51
C ALA A 249 -20.04 -22.30 -1.47
N THR A 250 -20.47 -21.04 -1.41
CA THR A 250 -19.98 -20.10 -0.39
C THR A 250 -20.41 -20.51 1.02
N GLU A 251 -21.61 -21.09 1.17
CA GLU A 251 -22.10 -21.61 2.44
C GLU A 251 -21.29 -22.82 2.93
N ALA A 252 -20.91 -23.74 2.02
CA ALA A 252 -20.01 -24.84 2.35
C ALA A 252 -18.65 -24.33 2.84
N ASN A 253 -18.05 -23.39 2.11
CA ASN A 253 -16.78 -22.75 2.51
C ASN A 253 -16.89 -22.05 3.89
N TYR A 254 -18.03 -21.44 4.19
CA TYR A 254 -18.27 -20.81 5.50
C TYR A 254 -18.33 -21.84 6.62
N ARG A 255 -18.97 -23.00 6.39
CA ARG A 255 -19.01 -24.09 7.37
C ARG A 255 -17.61 -24.63 7.66
N ASP A 256 -16.77 -24.74 6.64
CA ASP A 256 -15.38 -25.15 6.80
C ASP A 256 -14.59 -24.14 7.63
N PHE A 257 -14.79 -22.83 7.39
CA PHE A 257 -14.22 -21.75 8.21
C PHE A 257 -14.60 -21.90 9.69
N ILE A 258 -15.89 -22.13 9.99
CA ILE A 258 -16.37 -22.29 11.37
C ILE A 258 -15.83 -23.57 12.01
N SER A 259 -15.87 -24.70 11.28
CA SER A 259 -15.34 -25.98 11.74
C SER A 259 -13.86 -25.90 12.10
N ARG A 260 -13.06 -25.24 11.26
CA ARG A 260 -11.65 -24.99 11.52
C ARG A 260 -11.45 -24.14 12.76
N ARG A 261 -12.18 -23.03 12.89
CA ARG A 261 -12.11 -22.14 14.05
C ARG A 261 -12.46 -22.88 15.35
N ASP A 262 -13.52 -23.67 15.34
CA ASP A 262 -13.94 -24.46 16.50
C ASP A 262 -12.92 -25.55 16.86
N SER A 263 -12.28 -26.16 15.86
CA SER A 263 -11.19 -27.13 16.08
C SER A 263 -9.99 -26.49 16.79
N ILE A 264 -9.62 -25.26 16.41
CA ILE A 264 -8.51 -24.52 17.01
C ILE A 264 -8.85 -24.09 18.44
N ARG A 265 -10.07 -23.61 18.68
CA ARG A 265 -10.55 -23.23 20.02
C ARG A 265 -10.60 -24.38 21.02
N ARG A 266 -10.78 -25.63 20.54
CA ARG A 266 -10.65 -26.82 21.41
C ARG A 266 -9.20 -27.12 21.79
N GLN A 267 -8.25 -26.82 20.91
CA GLN A 267 -6.81 -27.01 21.15
C GLN A 267 -6.23 -25.87 22.01
N PHE A 268 -6.72 -24.65 21.83
CA PHE A 268 -6.33 -23.45 22.55
C PHE A 268 -7.58 -22.79 23.17
N PRO A 269 -8.05 -23.28 24.33
CA PRO A 269 -9.16 -22.67 25.05
C PRO A 269 -8.88 -21.21 25.42
N ARG A 270 -9.95 -20.40 25.53
CA ARG A 270 -9.87 -18.93 25.69
C ARG A 270 -9.14 -18.47 26.96
N ASP A 271 -9.05 -19.31 27.98
CA ASP A 271 -8.34 -19.07 29.23
C ASP A 271 -6.82 -19.19 29.09
N VAL A 272 -6.34 -19.77 27.99
CA VAL A 272 -4.91 -19.88 27.69
C VAL A 272 -4.37 -18.53 27.22
N LYS A 273 -3.28 -18.10 27.83
CA LYS A 273 -2.55 -16.90 27.41
C LYS A 273 -2.15 -17.01 25.93
N ASP A 274 -2.37 -15.93 25.17
CA ASP A 274 -2.10 -15.84 23.74
C ASP A 274 -2.97 -16.73 22.83
N ALA A 275 -4.04 -17.36 23.34
CA ALA A 275 -4.96 -18.18 22.53
C ALA A 275 -5.56 -17.41 21.34
N GLU A 276 -5.90 -16.12 21.52
CA GLU A 276 -6.42 -15.27 20.45
C GLU A 276 -5.41 -15.04 19.31
N ARG A 277 -4.13 -14.83 19.67
CA ARG A 277 -3.06 -14.69 18.68
C ARG A 277 -2.81 -16.01 17.96
N ALA A 278 -2.84 -17.13 18.68
CA ALA A 278 -2.71 -18.45 18.09
C ALA A 278 -3.86 -18.76 17.13
N GLU A 279 -5.11 -18.49 17.53
CA GLU A 279 -6.30 -18.65 16.69
C GLU A 279 -6.18 -17.82 15.41
N ARG A 280 -5.86 -16.53 15.53
CA ARG A 280 -5.68 -15.65 14.36
C ARG A 280 -4.61 -16.18 13.41
N ASN A 281 -3.45 -16.59 13.92
CA ASN A 281 -2.35 -17.05 13.08
C ASN A 281 -2.71 -18.36 12.36
N LEU A 282 -3.27 -19.34 13.07
CA LEU A 282 -3.68 -20.61 12.48
C LEU A 282 -4.84 -20.46 11.48
N MET A 283 -5.76 -19.53 11.73
CA MET A 283 -6.83 -19.20 10.77
C MET A 283 -6.30 -18.45 9.55
N ALA A 284 -5.22 -17.69 9.68
CA ALA A 284 -4.61 -16.98 8.56
C ALA A 284 -4.00 -17.96 7.55
N ASP A 285 -3.47 -19.11 7.98
CA ASP A 285 -2.86 -20.10 7.09
C ASP A 285 -3.84 -20.61 6.03
N ASP A 286 -5.11 -20.81 6.41
CA ASP A 286 -6.13 -21.42 5.55
C ASP A 286 -7.11 -20.39 4.96
N PHE A 287 -7.38 -19.30 5.68
CA PHE A 287 -8.48 -18.37 5.37
C PHE A 287 -8.08 -16.90 5.26
N TYR A 288 -6.78 -16.57 5.33
CA TYR A 288 -6.34 -15.22 4.96
C TYR A 288 -6.81 -14.88 3.55
N GLY A 289 -7.22 -13.64 3.33
CA GLY A 289 -7.79 -13.20 2.06
C GLY A 289 -9.30 -13.27 1.97
N THR A 290 -9.96 -13.99 2.89
CA THR A 290 -11.42 -14.01 2.97
C THR A 290 -11.96 -12.81 3.74
N TYR A 291 -13.15 -12.35 3.36
CA TYR A 291 -13.87 -11.32 4.11
C TYR A 291 -14.23 -11.80 5.53
N TRP A 292 -14.46 -13.11 5.73
CA TRP A 292 -14.70 -13.65 7.07
C TRP A 292 -13.49 -13.49 7.99
N PHE A 293 -12.28 -13.75 7.49
CA PHE A 293 -11.06 -13.51 8.26
C PHE A 293 -10.94 -12.03 8.65
N TYR A 294 -11.13 -11.13 7.69
CA TYR A 294 -11.13 -9.68 7.94
C TYR A 294 -12.17 -9.29 9.01
N TYR A 295 -13.39 -9.80 8.89
CA TYR A 295 -14.49 -9.47 9.78
C TYR A 295 -14.27 -9.95 11.22
N PHE A 296 -13.79 -11.18 11.42
CA PHE A 296 -13.62 -11.76 12.76
C PHE A 296 -12.29 -11.40 13.42
N TYR A 297 -11.20 -11.21 12.66
CA TYR A 297 -9.85 -11.06 13.23
C TYR A 297 -9.21 -9.68 13.02
N GLU A 298 -9.66 -8.89 12.05
CA GLU A 298 -9.12 -7.54 11.84
C GLU A 298 -9.98 -6.45 12.47
N CYS A 299 -11.32 -6.53 12.33
CA CYS A 299 -12.24 -5.52 12.84
C CYS A 299 -12.28 -5.46 14.38
N PRO A 300 -11.88 -4.35 15.03
CA PRO A 300 -11.65 -4.26 16.48
C PRO A 300 -12.91 -4.45 17.33
N ASP A 301 -14.04 -3.88 16.94
CA ASP A 301 -15.30 -3.98 17.70
C ASP A 301 -15.97 -5.36 17.61
N ARG A 302 -15.44 -6.25 16.76
CA ARG A 302 -15.92 -7.62 16.60
C ARG A 302 -14.87 -8.68 16.94
N LYS A 303 -13.69 -8.27 17.42
CA LYS A 303 -12.74 -9.17 18.10
C LYS A 303 -13.38 -9.85 19.32
N PHE A 304 -14.49 -9.29 19.81
CA PHE A 304 -15.31 -9.85 20.89
C PHE A 304 -16.80 -9.64 20.58
N GLY A 305 -17.44 -10.59 19.89
CA GLY A 305 -18.85 -10.44 19.53
C GLY A 305 -19.48 -11.59 18.76
N LEU A 306 -19.26 -12.83 19.26
CA LEU A 306 -20.14 -14.01 19.32
C LEU A 306 -19.33 -15.19 19.90
#